data_AF-A0A2X0YZN5-F1
#
_entry.id   AF-A0A2X0YZN5-F1
#
_cell.length_a   1.000
_cell.length_b   1.000
_cell.length_c   1.000
_cell.angle_alpha   90.00
_cell.angle_beta   90.00
_cell.angle_gamma   90.00
#
_symmetry.space_group_name_H-M   'P 1'
#
loop_
_entity.id
_entity.type
_entity.pdbx_description
1 polymer ?
#
loop_
_entity_poly.entity_id
_entity_poly.type
_entity_poly.pdbx_seq_one_letter_code
_entity_poly.pdbx_strand_id
1 'polypeptide(L)'
;MKTFYHCLIMWIPFIVLFALAGFGLEVLEGRKIRTSEYMTGFRDLGVGYMFLMGSFAFILYPISFLPLTFIVSRFMKNWLFKVVTFTLFGGAIGAFSFVINYDSRFIEEYNLSIINSMLIFGIASLLYALVDNAVKKNIKFV
;
A
#
# COMPACT_ATOMS: atom_id res chain seq x y z
N MET A 1 -23.19 -11.09 -2.45
CA MET A 1 -23.05 -9.98 -3.40
C MET A 1 -22.60 -8.68 -2.74
N LYS A 2 -23.25 -8.20 -1.67
CA LYS A 2 -22.90 -6.91 -1.00
C LYS A 2 -21.42 -6.77 -0.60
N THR A 3 -20.83 -7.80 0.03
CA THR A 3 -19.40 -7.81 0.38
C THR A 3 -18.46 -7.78 -0.83
N PHE A 4 -18.88 -8.38 -1.95
CA PHE A 4 -18.07 -8.40 -3.17
C PHE A 4 -18.03 -7.01 -3.82
N TYR A 5 -19.18 -6.33 -3.95
CA TYR A 5 -19.22 -4.95 -4.41
C TYR A 5 -18.44 -4.01 -3.50
N HIS A 6 -18.52 -4.21 -2.18
CA HIS A 6 -17.69 -3.49 -1.23
C HIS A 6 -16.20 -3.68 -1.51
N CYS A 7 -15.74 -4.92 -1.71
CA CYS A 7 -14.35 -5.19 -2.10
C CYS A 7 -13.96 -4.53 -3.43
N LEU A 8 -14.87 -4.42 -4.41
CA LEU A 8 -14.57 -3.73 -5.67
C LEU A 8 -14.43 -2.21 -5.47
N ILE A 9 -15.31 -1.59 -4.67
CA ILE A 9 -15.22 -0.15 -4.36
C ILE A 9 -13.92 0.16 -3.62
N MET A 10 -13.53 -0.70 -2.67
CA MET A 10 -12.31 -0.52 -1.88
C MET A 10 -11.01 -0.66 -2.70
N TRP A 11 -11.09 -1.11 -3.95
CA TRP A 11 -9.93 -1.11 -4.85
C TRP A 11 -9.43 0.31 -5.13
N ILE A 12 -10.34 1.27 -5.30
CA ILE A 12 -10.01 2.68 -5.58
C ILE A 12 -9.18 3.31 -4.45
N PRO A 13 -9.66 3.34 -3.18
CA PRO A 13 -8.87 3.91 -2.09
C PRO A 13 -7.57 3.13 -1.85
N PHE A 14 -7.54 1.82 -2.11
CA PHE A 14 -6.29 1.06 -2.04
C PHE A 14 -5.25 1.61 -3.02
N ILE A 15 -5.59 1.72 -4.31
CA ILE A 15 -4.67 2.19 -5.35
C ILE A 15 -4.12 3.57 -4.98
N VAL A 16 -5.00 4.50 -4.59
CA VAL A 16 -4.59 5.86 -4.23
C VAL A 16 -3.65 5.86 -3.02
N LEU A 17 -4.03 5.18 -1.94
CA LEU A 17 -3.25 5.19 -0.70
C LEU A 17 -1.90 4.48 -0.88
N PHE A 18 -1.87 3.36 -1.61
CA PHE A 18 -0.64 2.58 -1.81
C PHE A 18 0.29 3.21 -2.85
N ALA A 19 -0.24 3.88 -3.88
CA ALA A 19 0.58 4.66 -4.80
C ALA A 19 1.23 5.86 -4.08
N LEU A 20 0.47 6.56 -3.22
CA LEU A 20 1.00 7.64 -2.39
C LEU A 20 2.02 7.12 -1.36
N ALA A 21 1.81 5.92 -0.80
CA ALA A 21 2.77 5.28 0.09
C ALA A 21 4.09 4.96 -0.63
N GLY A 22 4.02 4.37 -1.83
CA GLY A 22 5.19 4.11 -2.68
C GLY A 22 5.94 5.40 -3.03
N PHE A 23 5.20 6.44 -3.41
CA PHE A 23 5.79 7.76 -3.64
C PHE A 23 6.42 8.38 -2.38
N GLY A 24 5.77 8.26 -1.22
CA GLY A 24 6.32 8.74 0.04
C GLY A 24 7.61 8.03 0.42
N LEU A 25 7.66 6.71 0.20
CA LEU A 25 8.85 5.90 0.40
C LEU A 25 9.98 6.33 -0.53
N GLU A 26 9.68 6.60 -1.80
CA GLU A 26 10.66 7.09 -2.77
C GLU A 26 11.25 8.46 -2.38
N VAL A 27 10.40 9.35 -1.89
CA VAL A 27 10.85 10.66 -1.41
C VAL A 27 11.75 10.54 -0.18
N LEU A 28 11.51 9.55 0.69
CA LEU A 28 12.27 9.36 1.94
C LEU A 28 13.54 8.54 1.74
N GLU A 29 13.46 7.44 1.01
CA GLU A 29 14.53 6.45 0.83
C GLU A 29 15.19 6.57 -0.55
N GLY A 30 14.41 6.69 -1.62
CA GLY A 30 14.92 6.82 -3.00
C GLY A 30 15.84 8.02 -3.20
N ARG A 31 15.64 9.14 -2.48
CA ARG A 31 16.55 10.30 -2.51
C ARG A 31 17.98 10.01 -2.04
N LYS A 32 18.18 8.95 -1.26
CA LYS A 32 19.52 8.57 -0.79
C LYS A 32 20.35 8.00 -1.93
N ILE A 33 19.71 7.35 -2.90
CA ILE A 33 20.36 6.72 -4.04
C ILE A 33 20.82 7.81 -5.00
N ARG A 34 22.14 7.95 -5.20
CA ARG A 34 22.74 9.02 -6.01
C ARG A 34 23.35 8.53 -7.32
N THR A 35 23.24 7.24 -7.63
CA THR A 35 23.80 6.66 -8.85
C THR A 35 22.93 6.96 -10.07
N SER A 36 23.55 7.02 -11.25
CA SER A 36 22.84 7.07 -12.53
C SER A 36 22.22 5.73 -12.93
N GLU A 37 22.52 4.64 -12.22
CA GLU A 37 21.95 3.31 -12.46
C GLU A 37 20.52 3.20 -11.92
N TYR A 38 20.14 4.06 -10.98
CA TYR A 38 18.80 4.12 -10.42
C TYR A 38 17.84 4.96 -11.26
N MET A 39 17.67 4.59 -12.54
CA MET A 39 16.86 5.34 -13.51
C MET A 39 15.34 5.20 -13.32
N THR A 40 14.91 4.32 -12.41
CA THR A 40 13.50 4.03 -12.12
C THR A 40 12.93 4.89 -10.99
N GLY A 41 13.72 5.78 -10.40
CA GLY A 41 13.29 6.66 -9.32
C GLY A 41 12.42 7.83 -9.76
N PHE A 42 11.82 8.53 -8.79
CA PHE A 42 11.00 9.72 -9.07
C PHE A 42 11.79 10.83 -9.76
N ARG A 43 13.09 10.94 -9.49
CA ARG A 43 13.95 11.99 -10.06
C ARG A 43 14.02 11.91 -11.60
N ASP A 44 13.98 10.70 -12.13
CA ASP A 44 14.19 10.45 -13.56
C ASP A 44 12.87 10.22 -14.30
N LEU A 45 11.88 9.56 -13.67
CA LEU A 45 10.57 9.28 -14.28
C LEU A 45 9.51 10.35 -13.99
N GLY A 46 9.70 11.21 -13.00
CA GLY A 46 8.74 12.23 -12.59
C GLY A 46 7.33 11.67 -12.40
N VAL A 47 6.35 12.18 -13.15
CA VAL A 47 4.95 11.72 -13.10
C VAL A 47 4.80 10.26 -13.53
N GLY A 48 5.68 9.76 -14.41
CA GLY A 48 5.70 8.35 -14.82
C GLY A 48 5.90 7.38 -13.65
N TYR A 49 6.62 7.81 -12.61
CA TYR A 49 6.78 7.05 -11.38
C TYR A 49 5.44 6.83 -10.65
N MET A 50 4.60 7.87 -10.57
CA MET A 50 3.28 7.77 -9.95
C MET A 50 2.36 6.81 -10.71
N PHE A 51 2.42 6.82 -12.04
CA PHE A 51 1.72 5.84 -12.86
C PHE A 51 2.21 4.41 -12.58
N LEU A 52 3.53 4.21 -12.51
CA LEU A 52 4.13 2.89 -12.23
C LEU A 52 3.72 2.37 -10.85
N MET A 53 3.76 3.21 -9.82
CA MET A 53 3.30 2.87 -8.48
C MET A 53 1.78 2.60 -8.43
N GLY A 54 1.00 3.37 -9.19
CA GLY A 54 -0.43 3.15 -9.36
C GLY A 54 -0.74 1.80 -10.02
N SER A 55 -0.03 1.46 -11.09
CA SER A 55 -0.14 0.15 -11.77
C SER A 55 0.29 -1.00 -10.86
N PHE A 56 1.38 -0.82 -10.09
CA PHE A 56 1.80 -1.79 -9.09
C PHE A 56 0.71 -2.01 -8.03
N ALA A 57 0.16 -0.93 -7.46
CA ALA A 57 -0.94 -1.01 -6.50
C ALA A 57 -2.21 -1.65 -7.10
N PHE A 58 -2.50 -1.37 -8.37
CA PHE A 58 -3.62 -2.00 -9.09
C PHE A 58 -3.49 -3.53 -9.11
N ILE A 59 -2.31 -4.05 -9.44
CA ILE A 59 -2.02 -5.50 -9.49
C ILE A 59 -1.93 -6.09 -8.08
N LEU A 60 -1.38 -5.35 -7.12
CA LEU A 60 -1.17 -5.82 -5.76
C LEU A 60 -2.50 -6.08 -5.02
N TYR A 61 -3.52 -5.27 -5.28
CA TYR A 61 -4.82 -5.37 -4.60
C TYR A 61 -5.50 -6.75 -4.67
N PRO A 62 -5.75 -7.34 -5.86
CA PRO A 62 -6.42 -8.64 -5.96
C PRO A 62 -5.68 -9.77 -5.25
N ILE A 63 -4.35 -9.68 -5.17
CA ILE A 63 -3.50 -10.70 -4.56
C ILE A 63 -3.44 -10.53 -3.04
N SER A 64 -3.63 -9.31 -2.53
CA SER A 64 -3.39 -8.98 -1.12
C SER A 64 -4.61 -8.49 -0.37
N PHE A 65 -5.03 -7.25 -0.61
CA PHE A 65 -6.05 -6.58 0.18
C PHE A 65 -7.47 -7.00 -0.20
N LEU A 66 -7.70 -7.55 -1.40
CA LEU A 66 -8.98 -8.13 -1.76
C LEU A 66 -9.36 -9.35 -0.90
N PRO A 67 -8.54 -10.41 -0.80
CA PRO A 67 -8.85 -11.55 0.07
C PRO A 67 -8.88 -11.13 1.54
N LEU A 68 -7.99 -10.23 1.96
CA LEU A 68 -7.98 -9.69 3.32
C LEU A 68 -9.28 -8.95 3.65
N THR A 69 -9.70 -8.01 2.80
CA THR A 69 -10.92 -7.23 2.99
C THR A 69 -12.14 -8.13 3.01
N PHE A 70 -12.16 -9.18 2.18
CA PHE A 70 -13.23 -10.17 2.21
C PHE A 70 -13.29 -10.93 3.55
N ILE A 71 -12.15 -11.45 4.03
CA ILE A 71 -12.04 -12.17 5.30
C ILE A 71 -12.43 -11.27 6.48
N VAL A 72 -11.82 -10.08 6.57
CA VAL A 72 -12.05 -9.12 7.65
C VAL A 72 -13.51 -8.67 7.67
N SER A 73 -14.11 -8.44 6.50
CA SER A 73 -15.52 -8.04 6.40
C SER A 73 -16.48 -9.15 6.83
N ARG A 74 -16.14 -10.41 6.59
CA ARG A 74 -17.01 -11.56 6.87
C ARG A 74 -16.88 -12.07 8.30
N PHE A 75 -15.67 -12.14 8.84
CA PHE A 75 -15.38 -12.85 10.08
C PHE A 75 -15.15 -11.92 11.27
N MET A 76 -14.69 -10.68 11.06
CA MET A 76 -14.37 -9.77 12.15
C MET A 76 -15.54 -8.81 12.41
N LYS A 77 -16.08 -8.83 13.63
CA LYS A 77 -17.18 -7.92 14.03
C LYS A 77 -16.67 -6.63 14.65
N ASN A 78 -15.66 -6.72 15.51
CA ASN A 78 -15.11 -5.57 16.23
C ASN A 78 -14.17 -4.74 15.35
N TRP A 79 -14.45 -3.44 15.27
CA TRP A 79 -13.74 -2.49 14.41
C TRP A 79 -12.26 -2.33 14.77
N LEU A 80 -11.89 -2.39 16.06
CA LEU A 80 -10.50 -2.25 16.51
C LEU A 80 -9.62 -3.34 15.93
N PHE A 81 -10.10 -4.59 15.96
CA PHE A 81 -9.36 -5.71 15.39
C PHE A 81 -9.19 -5.56 13.87
N LYS A 82 -10.17 -5.00 13.16
CA LYS A 82 -10.03 -4.73 11.72
C LYS A 82 -8.89 -3.75 11.45
N VAL A 83 -8.85 -2.64 12.19
CA VAL A 83 -7.81 -1.62 12.04
C VAL A 83 -6.43 -2.19 12.31
N VAL A 84 -6.28 -2.96 13.41
CA VAL A 84 -5.02 -3.62 13.75
C VAL A 84 -4.60 -4.59 12.64
N THR A 85 -5.52 -5.44 12.17
CA THR A 85 -5.23 -6.41 11.11
C THR A 85 -4.80 -5.73 9.81
N PHE A 86 -5.53 -4.72 9.35
CA PHE A 86 -5.14 -3.97 8.15
C PHE A 86 -3.78 -3.28 8.32
N THR A 87 -3.53 -2.66 9.47
CA THR A 87 -2.27 -1.95 9.73
C THR A 87 -1.06 -2.90 9.72
N LEU A 88 -1.16 -4.04 10.41
CA LEU A 88 -0.08 -5.04 10.45
C LEU A 88 0.16 -5.65 9.06
N PHE A 89 -0.92 -6.01 8.36
CA PHE A 89 -0.81 -6.58 7.01
C PHE A 89 -0.24 -5.55 6.03
N GLY A 90 -0.62 -4.28 6.17
CA GLY A 90 -0.04 -3.15 5.46
C GLY A 90 1.45 -3.03 5.63
N GLY A 91 1.93 -3.06 6.88
CA GLY A 91 3.36 -3.03 7.18
C GLY A 91 4.12 -4.21 6.57
N ALA A 92 3.55 -5.42 6.65
CA ALA A 92 4.14 -6.61 6.04
C ALA A 92 4.23 -6.51 4.50
N ILE A 93 3.18 -5.99 3.85
CA ILE A 93 3.21 -5.71 2.41
C ILE A 93 4.22 -4.62 2.08
N GLY A 94 4.38 -3.61 2.93
CA GLY A 94 5.41 -2.57 2.78
C GLY A 94 6.82 -3.17 2.79
N ALA A 95 7.11 -4.08 3.73
CA ALA A 95 8.38 -4.80 3.78
C ALA A 95 8.60 -5.63 2.50
N PHE A 96 7.58 -6.36 2.05
CA PHE A 96 7.65 -7.14 0.81
C PHE A 96 7.87 -6.25 -0.43
N SER A 97 7.12 -5.15 -0.52
CA SER A 97 7.22 -4.18 -1.63
C SER A 97 8.59 -3.51 -1.65
N PHE A 98 9.20 -3.26 -0.50
CA PHE A 98 10.53 -2.68 -0.40
C PHE A 98 11.59 -3.57 -1.07
N VAL A 99 11.55 -4.88 -0.80
CA VAL A 99 12.48 -5.86 -1.39
C VAL A 99 12.26 -6.04 -2.90
N ILE A 100 11.04 -5.82 -3.40
CA ILE A 100 10.75 -5.87 -4.83
C ILE A 100 11.22 -4.60 -5.55
N ASN A 101 11.01 -3.43 -4.94
CA ASN A 101 11.27 -2.15 -5.60
C ASN A 101 12.75 -1.72 -5.52
N TYR A 102 13.48 -2.17 -4.50
CA TYR A 102 14.89 -1.85 -4.33
C TYR A 102 15.76 -3.10 -4.50
N ASP A 103 16.74 -3.03 -5.40
CA ASP A 103 17.79 -4.04 -5.53
C ASP A 103 18.57 -4.15 -4.20
N SER A 104 18.94 -5.38 -3.82
CA SER A 104 19.67 -5.63 -2.56
C SER A 104 20.97 -4.83 -2.47
N ARG A 105 21.63 -4.57 -3.60
CA ARG A 105 22.83 -3.72 -3.67
C ARG A 105 22.55 -2.31 -3.18
N PHE A 106 21.44 -1.70 -3.60
CA PHE A 106 21.06 -0.36 -3.16
C PHE A 106 20.64 -0.32 -1.69
N ILE A 107 20.00 -1.39 -1.20
CA ILE A 107 19.62 -1.50 0.21
C ILE A 107 20.86 -1.45 1.10
N GLU A 108 21.90 -2.21 0.77
CA GLU A 108 23.16 -2.26 1.53
C GLU A 108 23.99 -0.99 1.35
N GLU A 109 24.20 -0.54 0.12
CA GLU A 109 25.07 0.61 -0.20
C GLU A 109 24.53 1.92 0.37
N TYR A 110 23.20 2.13 0.30
CA TYR A 110 22.55 3.36 0.75
C TYR A 110 21.88 3.24 2.13
N ASN A 111 22.04 2.08 2.78
CA ASN A 111 21.46 1.76 4.09
C ASN A 111 19.97 2.12 4.15
N LEU A 112 19.23 1.63 3.15
CA LEU A 112 17.80 1.94 3.00
C LEU A 112 17.00 1.27 4.13
N SER A 113 16.07 2.00 4.72
CA SER A 113 15.33 1.55 5.90
C SER A 113 14.06 0.79 5.51
N ILE A 114 14.06 -0.54 5.70
CA ILE A 114 12.85 -1.36 5.58
C ILE A 114 11.78 -0.95 6.59
N ILE A 115 12.19 -0.46 7.77
CA ILE A 115 11.29 0.02 8.81
C ILE A 115 10.49 1.22 8.31
N ASN A 116 11.11 2.13 7.54
CA ASN A 116 10.41 3.28 6.96
C ASN A 116 9.33 2.82 5.98
N SER A 117 9.61 1.81 5.16
CA SER A 117 8.59 1.19 4.30
C SER A 117 7.44 0.61 5.13
N MET A 118 7.74 -0.21 6.13
CA MET A 118 6.72 -0.81 7.00
C MET A 118 5.82 0.26 7.66
N LEU A 119 6.40 1.36 8.13
CA LEU A 119 5.66 2.46 8.74
C LEU A 119 4.75 3.17 7.74
N ILE A 120 5.27 3.55 6.56
CA ILE A 120 4.49 4.30 5.56
C ILE A 120 3.32 3.46 5.05
N PHE A 121 3.56 2.19 4.69
CA PHE A 121 2.49 1.30 4.22
C PHE A 121 1.54 0.87 5.35
N GLY A 122 2.04 0.78 6.58
CA GLY A 122 1.21 0.60 7.78
C GLY A 122 0.24 1.76 7.98
N ILE A 123 0.72 3.00 7.89
CA ILE A 123 -0.12 4.22 7.97
C ILE A 123 -1.14 4.25 6.82
N ALA A 124 -0.72 3.96 5.60
CA ALA A 124 -1.63 3.89 4.45
C ALA A 124 -2.74 2.85 4.66
N SER A 125 -2.42 1.73 5.31
CA SER A 125 -3.37 0.66 5.59
C SER A 125 -4.28 0.96 6.78
N LEU A 126 -3.82 1.75 7.74
CA LEU A 126 -4.66 2.32 8.78
C LEU A 126 -5.69 3.26 8.15
N LEU A 127 -5.27 4.16 7.26
CA LEU A 127 -6.19 5.04 6.52
C LEU A 127 -7.18 4.23 5.69
N TYR A 128 -6.72 3.16 5.03
CA TYR A 128 -7.58 2.23 4.31
C TYR A 128 -8.66 1.61 5.22
N ALA A 129 -8.30 1.20 6.44
CA ALA A 129 -9.26 0.64 7.40
C ALA A 129 -10.31 1.67 7.84
N LEU A 130 -9.91 2.95 7.99
CA LEU A 130 -10.85 4.04 8.28
C LEU A 130 -11.82 4.26 7.11
N VAL A 131 -11.31 4.23 5.87
CA VAL A 131 -12.15 4.31 4.66
C VAL A 131 -13.10 3.12 4.57
N ASP A 132 -12.64 1.89 4.84
CA ASP A 132 -13.48 0.68 4.86
C ASP A 132 -14.68 0.85 5.80
N ASN A 133 -14.43 1.38 7.00
CA ASN A 133 -15.46 1.62 7.99
C ASN A 133 -16.43 2.73 7.56
N ALA A 134 -15.91 3.82 6.98
CA ALA A 134 -16.73 4.92 6.48
C ALA A 134 -17.62 4.49 5.30
N VAL A 135 -17.08 3.74 4.35
CA VAL A 135 -17.82 3.20 3.19
C VAL A 135 -18.94 2.27 3.66
N LYS A 136 -18.66 1.35 4.60
CA LYS A 136 -19.69 0.45 5.16
C LYS A 136 -20.82 1.18 5.88
N LYS A 137 -20.51 2.30 6.54
CA LYS A 137 -21.51 3.10 7.27
C LYS A 137 -22.42 3.88 6.32
N ASN A 138 -21.85 4.42 5.24
CA ASN A 138 -22.55 5.38 4.37
C ASN A 138 -23.16 4.74 3.11
N ILE A 139 -22.59 3.64 2.61
CA ILE A 139 -23.09 2.97 1.40
C ILE A 139 -23.95 1.77 1.81
N LYS A 140 -25.27 1.95 1.75
CA LYS A 140 -26.20 0.82 1.77
C LYS A 140 -26.19 0.17 0.41
N PHE A 141 -25.46 -0.94 0.28
CA PHE A 141 -25.58 -1.81 -0.89
C PHE A 141 -27.03 -2.32 -0.92
N VAL A 142 -27.86 -1.76 -1.79
CA VAL A 142 -29.26 -2.20 -2.03
C VAL A 142 -29.23 -3.60 -2.62
#